data_AF-A0A383DEE4-F1
#
_entry.id   AF-A0A383DEE4-F1
#
_cell.length_a   1.000
_cell.length_b   1.000
_cell.length_c   1.000
_cell.angle_alpha   90.00
_cell.angle_beta   90.00
_cell.angle_gamma   90.00
#
_symmetry.space_group_name_H-M   'P 1'
#
loop_
_entity.id
_entity.type
_entity.pdbx_description
1 polymer ?
#
loop_
_entity_poly.entity_id
_entity_poly.type
_entity_poly.pdbx_seq_one_letter_code
_entity_poly.pdbx_strand_id
1 'polypeptide(L)' 'MSDFNKVVFKVDKKANKKSIKKNVEKIFKVNVIKVNIINIRGKIKLVRNRKAYKSGYK' A
#
# COMPACT_ATOMS: atom_id res chain seq x y z
N MET A 1 3.93 -3.89 15.62
CA MET A 1 2.96 -3.96 14.48
C MET A 1 2.39 -5.35 14.37
N SER A 2 3.24 -6.38 14.45
CA SER A 2 2.82 -7.79 14.52
C SER A 2 1.92 -8.08 15.73
N ASP A 3 2.11 -7.37 16.85
CA ASP A 3 1.37 -7.57 18.10
C ASP A 3 -0.13 -7.24 17.99
N PHE A 4 -0.54 -6.48 16.97
CA PHE A 4 -1.93 -6.12 16.72
C PHE A 4 -2.59 -6.91 15.58
N ASN A 5 -1.95 -7.97 15.06
CA ASN A 5 -2.41 -8.73 13.88
C ASN A 5 -2.69 -7.84 12.65
N LYS A 6 -1.89 -6.77 12.47
CA LYS A 6 -2.01 -5.85 11.34
C LYS A 6 -0.78 -5.94 10.45
N VAL A 7 -1.03 -6.07 9.14
CA VAL A 7 0.01 -6.09 8.11
C VAL A 7 -0.19 -4.90 7.17
N VAL A 8 0.92 -4.30 6.75
CA VAL A 8 0.93 -3.14 5.85
C VAL A 8 1.50 -3.54 4.50
N PHE A 9 0.77 -3.24 3.43
CA PHE A 9 1.17 -3.50 2.05
C PHE A 9 1.25 -2.19 1.27
N LYS A 10 2.10 -2.16 0.24
CA LYS A 10 2.07 -1.11 -0.78
C LYS A 10 1.27 -1.65 -1.96
N VAL A 11 0.26 -0.90 -2.37
CA VAL A 11 -0.61 -1.28 -3.49
C VAL A 11 -0.63 -0.19 -4.55
N ASP A 12 -1.09 -0.56 -5.75
CA ASP A 12 -1.29 0.40 -6.82
C ASP A 12 -2.37 1.43 -6.46
N LYS A 13 -2.21 2.68 -6.93
CA LYS A 13 -3.14 3.78 -6.64
C LYS A 13 -4.56 3.51 -7.12
N LYS A 14 -4.72 2.78 -8.22
CA LYS A 14 -6.02 2.45 -8.83
C LYS A 14 -6.71 1.27 -8.14
N ALA A 15 -6.06 0.62 -7.16
CA ALA A 15 -6.63 -0.54 -6.49
C ALA A 15 -7.82 -0.17 -5.56
N ASN A 16 -8.87 -0.98 -5.67
CA ASN A 16 -10.10 -0.87 -4.88
C ASN A 16 -10.09 -1.80 -3.66
N LYS A 17 -10.72 -1.37 -2.55
CA LYS A 17 -10.79 -2.15 -1.29
C LYS A 17 -11.31 -3.58 -1.47
N LYS A 18 -12.38 -3.75 -2.28
CA LYS A 18 -12.99 -5.07 -2.54
C LYS A 18 -12.03 -6.02 -3.27
N SER A 19 -11.26 -5.50 -4.24
CA SER A 19 -10.28 -6.28 -5.00
C SER A 19 -9.11 -6.69 -4.11
N ILE A 20 -8.56 -5.75 -3.33
CA ILE A 20 -7.45 -6.02 -2.41
C ILE A 20 -7.84 -7.08 -1.38
N LYS A 21 -9.02 -6.97 -0.76
CA LYS A 21 -9.50 -7.95 0.22
C LYS A 21 -9.51 -9.37 -0.38
N LYS A 22 -10.20 -9.56 -1.52
CA LYS A 22 -10.29 -10.86 -2.19
C LYS A 22 -8.93 -11.43 -2.59
N ASN A 23 -8.04 -10.59 -3.12
CA ASN A 23 -6.73 -11.04 -3.58
C ASN A 23 -5.82 -11.41 -2.42
N VAL A 24 -5.83 -10.64 -1.31
CA VAL A 24 -5.05 -10.95 -0.11
C VAL A 24 -5.54 -12.25 0.53
N GLU A 25 -6.86 -12.44 0.66
CA GLU A 25 -7.44 -13.68 1.17
C GLU A 25 -7.02 -14.88 0.31
N LYS A 26 -7.06 -14.76 -1.02
CA LYS A 26 -6.70 -15.83 -1.95
C LYS A 26 -5.21 -16.18 -1.94
N ILE A 27 -4.33 -15.18 -1.98
CA ILE A 27 -2.88 -15.38 -2.09
C ILE A 27 -2.30 -15.92 -0.78
N PHE A 28 -2.74 -15.35 0.34
CA PHE A 28 -2.17 -15.68 1.65
C PHE A 28 -3.02 -16.70 2.44
N LYS A 29 -4.17 -17.12 1.92
CA LYS A 29 -5.10 -18.08 2.56
C LYS A 29 -5.49 -17.68 3.98
N VAL A 30 -5.77 -16.40 4.17
CA VAL A 30 -6.16 -15.81 5.48
C VAL A 30 -7.54 -15.18 5.41
N ASN A 31 -8.20 -15.02 6.55
CA ASN A 31 -9.45 -14.27 6.65
C ASN A 31 -9.16 -12.79 7.00
N VAL A 32 -9.67 -11.86 6.19
CA VAL A 32 -9.44 -10.41 6.39
C VAL A 32 -10.69 -9.74 6.95
N ILE A 33 -10.59 -9.23 8.17
CA ILE A 33 -11.72 -8.54 8.84
C ILE A 33 -12.00 -7.20 8.15
N LYS A 34 -10.99 -6.33 8.05
CA LYS A 34 -11.11 -4.97 7.50
C LYS A 34 -9.83 -4.56 6.78
N VAL A 35 -10.00 -3.83 5.66
CA VAL A 35 -8.88 -3.23 4.91
C VAL A 35 -8.96 -1.71 5.03
N ASN A 36 -7.88 -1.11 5.51
CA ASN A 36 -7.69 0.34 5.52
C ASN A 36 -6.75 0.73 4.38
N ILE A 37 -7.04 1.84 3.71
CA ILE A 37 -6.23 2.29 2.59
C ILE A 37 -5.97 3.80 2.69
N ILE A 38 -4.75 4.22 2.40
CA ILE A 38 -4.32 5.62 2.43
C ILE A 38 -3.56 5.93 1.13
N ASN A 39 -3.96 6.98 0.41
CA ASN A 39 -3.23 7.42 -0.77
C ASN A 39 -1.98 8.21 -0.35
N ILE A 40 -0.78 7.66 -0.61
CA ILE A 40 0.48 8.36 -0.34
C ILE A 40 0.89 9.15 -1.59
N ARG A 41 0.96 10.47 -1.44
CA ARG A 41 1.46 11.36 -2.50
C ARG A 41 2.94 11.10 -2.75
N GLY A 42 3.33 11.15 -4.03
CA GLY A 42 4.75 11.11 -4.40
C GLY A 42 5.48 12.31 -3.81
N LYS A 43 6.78 12.14 -3.53
CA LYS A 43 7.60 13.19 -2.94
C LYS A 43 8.70 13.58 -3.92
N ILE A 44 8.88 14.88 -4.11
CA ILE A 44 10.05 15.41 -4.79
C ILE A 44 11.24 15.24 -3.83
N LYS A 45 12.35 14.75 -4.35
CA LYS A 45 13.61 14.56 -3.65
C LYS A 45 14.73 15.21 -4.44
N LEU A 46 15.83 15.52 -3.77
CA LEU A 46 17.02 16.04 -4.41
C LEU A 46 18.06 14.91 -4.41
N VAL A 47 18.56 14.54 -5.59
CA VAL A 47 19.55 13.47 -5.77
C VAL A 47 20.67 14.04 -6.60
N ARG A 48 21.90 14.07 -6.06
CA ARG A 48 23.10 14.61 -6.73
C ARG A 48 22.86 16.01 -7.32
N ASN A 49 22.37 16.95 -6.50
CA ASN A 49 22.05 18.34 -6.89
C ASN A 49 20.96 18.51 -7.97
N ARG A 50 20.24 17.44 -8.33
CA ARG A 50 19.11 17.49 -9.29
C ARG A 50 17.79 17.13 -8.61
N LYS A 51 16.70 17.79 -9.02
CA LYS A 51 15.34 17.44 -8.57
C LYS A 51 14.94 16.09 -9.20
N ALA A 52 14.59 15.12 -8.38
CA ALA A 52 14.12 13.79 -8.76
C ALA A 52 12.75 13.53 -8.12
N TYR A 53 11.93 12.70 -8.76
CA TYR A 53 10.59 12.39 -8.26
C TYR A 53 10.50 10.95 -7.73
N LYS A 54 9.98 10.78 -6.51
CA LYS A 54 9.60 9.47 -5.99
C LYS A 54 8.10 9.26 -6.24
N SER A 55 7.76 8.24 -7.01
CA SER A 55 6.37 7.85 -7.25
C SER A 55 5.66 7.52 -5.93
N GLY A 56 4.43 8.01 -5.82
CA GLY A 56 3.53 7.65 -4.73
C GLY A 56 2.91 6.26 -4.96
N TYR A 57 2.36 5.69 -3.92
CA TYR A 57 1.59 4.44 -3.93
C TYR A 57 0.47 4.55 -2.92
N LYS A 58 -0.36 3.53 -2.82
CA LYS A 58 -1.49 3.47 -1.91
C LYS A 58 -1.30 2.37 -0.87
#